data_AF-A0A7V5YTE2-F1
#
_entry.id   AF-A0A7V5YTE2-F1
#
_cell.length_a   1.000
_cell.length_b   1.000
_cell.length_c   1.000
_cell.angle_alpha   90.00
_cell.angle_beta   90.00
_cell.angle_gamma   90.00
#
_symmetry.space_group_name_H-M   'P 1'
#
loop_
_entity.id
_entity.type
_entity.pdbx_description
1 polymer ?
#
loop_
_entity_poly.entity_id
_entity_poly.type
_entity_poly.pdbx_seq_one_letter_code
_entity_poly.pdbx_strand_id
1 'polypeptide(L)'
;MKRPIEISLVAVWVMALAFGQQPGEQQLSGSAEAGYRWTTNLAGSHYTYRSVVDLGEGPKLLDFDLAARPTGRSWWDRLLVSGGSWGGDPYNHARGELERFQSYRFLVDYRNLTYFNFLPSFANPQLAGGLESSQRTFDSDRRLVGIELELLPGKRVSPYLGYRRDAGRGYGITPFVENGNEYPFRTRLWDQTDEYRGGVQFNWPRWNLTLEQGGTAFKDDQSVYSTGPSLGNRTTPLLGNLLRLDALNQAYRVRGRSLFSRATLSAAPAEWLDVTARFLFSQPRSEVEHRFDEGGLLYWGATRFLTGRAGFTSAEAKMPRTSGTATVELHPRRWLRLRESWWTYQFHSATSGLWVETLIEASLRQELRIAASDRLVYRSNQQQLEVLVSPR
;
A
#
# COMPACT_ATOMS: atom_id res chain seq x y z
N MET A 1 41.68 5.12 -9.78
CA MET A 1 41.39 4.47 -11.08
C MET A 1 40.00 3.87 -10.99
N LYS A 2 38.98 4.57 -11.51
CA LYS A 2 37.56 4.16 -11.44
C LYS A 2 37.35 3.01 -12.42
N ARG A 3 37.19 1.78 -11.93
CA ARG A 3 36.67 0.70 -12.78
C ARG A 3 35.18 0.97 -12.99
N PRO A 4 34.67 0.94 -14.24
CA PRO A 4 33.24 1.00 -14.47
C PRO A 4 32.58 -0.20 -13.77
N ILE A 5 31.34 0.00 -13.30
CA ILE A 5 30.48 -1.10 -12.88
C ILE A 5 30.20 -1.91 -14.16
N GLU A 6 30.96 -2.98 -14.39
CA GLU A 6 30.58 -3.98 -15.37
C GLU A 6 29.33 -4.68 -14.81
N ILE A 7 28.17 -4.37 -15.38
CA ILE A 7 26.98 -5.18 -15.19
C ILE A 7 27.28 -6.54 -15.81
N SER A 8 27.39 -7.56 -14.95
CA SER A 8 27.68 -8.94 -15.30
C SER A 8 26.85 -9.42 -16.48
N LEU A 9 27.48 -10.20 -17.35
CA LEU A 9 26.84 -10.87 -18.47
C LEU A 9 25.77 -11.81 -17.93
N VAL A 10 24.51 -11.39 -17.99
CA VAL A 10 23.35 -12.23 -17.66
C VAL A 10 23.19 -13.22 -18.80
N ALA A 11 23.78 -14.41 -18.67
CA ALA A 11 23.47 -15.53 -19.55
C ALA A 11 22.10 -16.06 -19.13
N VAL A 12 21.08 -15.85 -19.97
CA VAL A 12 19.78 -16.49 -19.83
C VAL A 12 19.70 -17.60 -20.87
N TRP A 13 19.59 -18.84 -20.43
CA TRP A 13 19.10 -19.90 -21.31
C TRP A 13 17.58 -19.84 -21.29
N VAL A 14 16.95 -19.60 -22.44
CA VAL A 14 15.49 -19.54 -22.58
C VAL A 14 15.02 -20.78 -23.33
N MET A 15 14.03 -21.47 -22.76
CA MET A 15 13.26 -22.51 -23.42
C MET A 15 11.82 -22.01 -23.53
N ALA A 16 11.38 -21.75 -24.76
CA ALA A 16 9.99 -21.43 -25.06
C ALA A 16 9.24 -22.73 -25.38
N LEU A 17 8.19 -23.02 -24.62
CA LEU A 17 7.24 -24.09 -24.91
C LEU A 17 5.99 -23.45 -25.51
N ALA A 18 5.65 -23.81 -26.74
CA ALA A 18 4.39 -23.46 -27.35
C ALA A 18 3.41 -24.64 -27.20
N PHE A 19 2.24 -24.38 -26.64
CA PHE A 19 1.15 -25.33 -26.59
C PHE A 19 0.28 -25.12 -27.83
N GLY A 20 0.33 -26.08 -28.77
CA GLY A 20 -0.59 -26.13 -29.92
C GLY A 20 -1.96 -26.67 -29.52
N GLN A 21 -2.98 -26.44 -30.35
CA GLN A 21 -4.31 -27.02 -30.12
C GLN A 21 -4.22 -28.56 -30.12
N GLN A 22 -4.26 -29.16 -28.94
CA GLN A 22 -4.30 -30.61 -28.81
C GLN A 22 -5.74 -31.11 -28.88
N PRO A 23 -6.05 -32.12 -29.73
CA PRO A 23 -7.33 -32.80 -29.69
C PRO A 23 -7.41 -33.67 -28.42
N GLY A 24 -8.29 -33.26 -27.50
CA GLY A 24 -8.56 -33.92 -26.22
C GLY A 24 -9.80 -33.30 -25.55
N GLU A 25 -10.11 -33.70 -24.31
CA GLU A 25 -11.25 -33.14 -23.54
C GLU A 25 -11.14 -31.62 -23.30
N GLN A 26 -9.95 -31.04 -23.49
CA GLN A 26 -9.67 -29.61 -23.36
C GLN A 26 -8.69 -29.15 -24.46
N GLN A 27 -9.00 -28.04 -25.11
CA GLN A 27 -8.07 -27.35 -26.01
C GLN A 27 -7.21 -26.38 -25.18
N LEU A 28 -5.94 -26.71 -25.03
CA LEU A 28 -4.92 -25.83 -24.46
C LEU A 28 -4.17 -25.12 -25.59
N SER A 29 -3.91 -23.84 -25.42
CA SER A 29 -3.07 -23.03 -26.31
C SER A 29 -2.30 -22.00 -25.50
N GLY A 30 -1.10 -21.64 -25.93
CA GLY A 30 -0.32 -20.60 -25.25
C GLY A 30 1.18 -20.79 -25.36
N SER A 31 1.91 -20.02 -24.57
CA SER A 31 3.36 -20.10 -24.45
C SER A 31 3.82 -20.03 -23.01
N ALA A 32 4.94 -20.69 -22.71
CA ALA A 32 5.65 -20.53 -21.46
C ALA A 32 7.15 -20.42 -21.74
N GLU A 33 7.80 -19.44 -21.11
CA GLU A 33 9.24 -19.21 -21.20
C GLU A 33 9.88 -19.57 -19.86
N ALA A 34 10.61 -20.67 -19.85
CA ALA A 34 11.44 -21.06 -18.72
C ALA A 34 12.90 -20.76 -19.02
N GLY A 35 13.69 -20.54 -17.98
CA GLY A 35 15.12 -20.38 -18.13
C GLY A 35 15.89 -20.62 -16.87
N TYR A 36 17.19 -20.34 -16.93
CA TYR A 36 18.06 -20.35 -15.76
C TYR A 36 18.91 -19.08 -15.80
N ARG A 37 19.07 -18.43 -14.64
CA ARG A 37 19.95 -17.28 -14.48
C ARG A 37 21.14 -17.63 -13.61
N TRP A 38 22.33 -17.32 -14.11
CA TRP A 38 23.57 -17.28 -13.34
C TRP A 38 24.02 -15.84 -13.16
N THR A 39 24.51 -15.51 -11.98
CA THR A 39 25.09 -14.22 -11.63
C THR A 39 26.58 -14.44 -11.37
N THR A 40 27.33 -14.61 -12.47
CA THR A 40 28.78 -14.82 -12.40
C THR A 40 29.52 -13.49 -12.22
N ASN A 41 30.69 -13.56 -11.58
CA ASN A 41 31.65 -12.45 -11.49
C ASN A 41 31.06 -11.14 -10.92
N LEU A 42 30.27 -11.22 -9.84
CA LEU A 42 29.89 -10.04 -9.05
C LEU A 42 31.16 -9.34 -8.52
N ALA A 43 31.64 -8.33 -9.24
CA ALA A 43 32.73 -7.47 -8.79
C ALA A 43 32.16 -6.38 -7.88
N GLY A 44 32.65 -6.30 -6.64
CA GLY A 44 32.20 -5.32 -5.65
C GLY A 44 31.28 -5.92 -4.58
N SER A 45 30.28 -5.17 -4.12
CA SER A 45 29.41 -5.55 -3.01
C SER A 45 28.10 -6.18 -3.48
N HIS A 46 27.80 -7.39 -2.99
CA HIS A 46 26.53 -8.07 -3.23
C HIS A 46 25.33 -7.25 -2.72
N TYR A 47 25.51 -6.49 -1.63
CA TYR A 47 24.49 -5.60 -1.12
C TYR A 47 24.17 -4.44 -2.08
N THR A 48 25.19 -3.92 -2.78
CA THR A 48 24.99 -2.90 -3.81
C THR A 48 24.23 -3.47 -5.01
N TYR A 49 24.58 -4.68 -5.45
CA TYR A 49 23.83 -5.37 -6.50
C TYR A 49 22.36 -5.56 -6.15
N ARG A 50 22.06 -6.08 -4.95
CA ARG A 50 20.68 -6.22 -4.48
C ARG A 50 19.96 -4.88 -4.34
N SER A 51 20.68 -3.79 -4.07
CA SER A 51 20.04 -2.48 -3.93
C SER A 51 19.72 -1.80 -5.27
N VAL A 52 20.34 -2.24 -6.37
CA VAL A 52 20.18 -1.64 -7.71
C VAL A 52 19.37 -2.55 -8.64
N VAL A 53 19.56 -3.87 -8.54
CA VAL A 53 19.04 -4.86 -9.50
C VAL A 53 18.23 -5.97 -8.82
N ASP A 54 18.76 -6.59 -7.74
CA ASP A 54 18.11 -7.67 -6.95
C ASP A 54 17.61 -8.88 -7.76
N LEU A 55 18.22 -9.21 -8.89
CA LEU A 55 17.85 -10.40 -9.67
C LEU A 55 18.49 -11.66 -9.07
N GLY A 56 17.68 -12.59 -8.57
CA GLY A 56 18.19 -13.85 -8.03
C GLY A 56 18.78 -14.78 -9.10
N GLU A 57 19.67 -15.68 -8.68
CA GLU A 57 20.14 -16.82 -9.48
C GLU A 57 19.14 -18.00 -9.42
N GLY A 58 19.25 -18.92 -10.38
CA GLY A 58 18.51 -20.17 -10.38
C GLY A 58 17.49 -20.30 -11.53
N PRO A 59 16.68 -21.38 -11.51
CA PRO A 59 15.60 -21.59 -12.47
C PRO A 59 14.58 -20.45 -12.44
N LYS A 60 14.17 -20.00 -13.62
CA LYS A 60 13.22 -18.91 -13.85
C LYS A 60 12.04 -19.39 -14.68
N LEU A 61 10.87 -18.88 -14.35
CA LEU A 61 9.72 -18.86 -15.25
C LEU A 61 9.48 -17.39 -15.59
N LEU A 62 9.99 -17.00 -16.75
CA LEU A 62 10.12 -15.62 -17.20
C LEU A 62 8.75 -15.05 -17.55
N ASP A 63 7.99 -15.81 -18.33
CA ASP A 63 6.66 -15.45 -18.77
C ASP A 63 5.85 -16.73 -19.05
N PHE A 64 4.54 -16.65 -18.87
CA PHE A 64 3.59 -17.62 -19.38
C PHE A 64 2.29 -16.93 -19.72
N ASP A 65 1.66 -17.36 -20.81
CA ASP A 65 0.30 -17.02 -21.21
C ASP A 65 -0.35 -18.29 -21.72
N LEU A 66 -1.32 -18.78 -20.96
CA LEU A 66 -2.01 -20.03 -21.21
C LEU A 66 -3.50 -19.77 -21.31
N ALA A 67 -4.10 -20.24 -22.40
CA ALA A 67 -5.53 -20.23 -22.64
C ALA A 67 -6.03 -21.68 -22.78
N ALA A 68 -7.04 -22.03 -21.99
CA ALA A 68 -7.75 -23.28 -22.11
C ALA A 68 -9.21 -23.03 -22.52
N ARG A 69 -9.78 -23.98 -23.27
CA ARG A 69 -11.21 -24.06 -23.61
C ARG A 69 -11.68 -25.51 -23.53
N PRO A 70 -12.86 -25.80 -22.98
CA PRO A 70 -13.38 -27.16 -22.97
C PRO A 70 -13.91 -27.54 -24.35
N THR A 71 -13.82 -28.81 -24.73
CA THR A 71 -14.36 -29.32 -26.01
C THR A 71 -15.80 -29.82 -25.92
N GLY A 72 -16.34 -29.99 -24.71
CA GLY A 72 -17.70 -30.47 -24.45
C GLY A 72 -18.48 -29.61 -23.45
N ARG A 73 -19.52 -30.20 -22.83
CA ARG A 73 -20.31 -29.52 -21.78
C ARG A 73 -19.42 -29.27 -20.57
N SER A 74 -19.24 -28.00 -20.23
CA SER A 74 -18.44 -27.57 -19.08
C SER A 74 -19.19 -26.54 -18.25
N TRP A 75 -18.72 -26.32 -17.03
CA TRP A 75 -19.19 -25.26 -16.14
C TRP A 75 -18.49 -23.91 -16.44
N TRP A 76 -17.45 -23.92 -17.26
CA TRP A 76 -16.70 -22.76 -17.75
C TRP A 76 -16.56 -22.81 -19.29
N ASP A 77 -16.21 -21.69 -19.93
CA ASP A 77 -15.98 -21.58 -21.38
C ASP A 77 -14.54 -21.18 -21.71
N ARG A 78 -13.93 -20.37 -20.85
CA ARG A 78 -12.59 -19.85 -21.05
C ARG A 78 -11.85 -19.76 -19.73
N LEU A 79 -10.62 -20.27 -19.73
CA LEU A 79 -9.65 -20.08 -18.65
C LEU A 79 -8.41 -19.43 -19.27
N LEU A 80 -8.03 -18.27 -18.77
CA LEU A 80 -6.80 -17.58 -19.12
C LEU A 80 -5.93 -17.51 -17.87
N VAL A 81 -4.67 -17.88 -18.00
CA VAL A 81 -3.69 -17.85 -16.90
C VAL A 81 -2.40 -17.26 -17.47
N SER A 82 -2.00 -16.11 -16.94
CA SER A 82 -0.77 -15.44 -17.36
C SER A 82 0.05 -14.96 -16.17
N GLY A 83 1.33 -14.68 -16.39
CA GLY A 83 2.21 -14.21 -15.34
C GLY A 83 3.68 -14.39 -15.70
N GLY A 84 4.55 -13.99 -14.79
CA GLY A 84 5.97 -14.02 -15.10
C GLY A 84 6.87 -13.59 -13.95
N SER A 85 8.16 -13.64 -14.24
CA SER A 85 9.26 -13.26 -13.34
C SER A 85 9.32 -14.11 -12.06
N TRP A 86 8.95 -15.38 -12.14
CA TRP A 86 9.04 -16.31 -11.03
C TRP A 86 10.44 -16.92 -10.93
N GLY A 87 10.88 -17.23 -9.70
CA GLY A 87 12.18 -17.83 -9.44
C GLY A 87 13.19 -16.93 -8.73
N GLY A 88 12.74 -15.91 -7.99
CA GLY A 88 13.62 -15.03 -7.19
C GLY A 88 13.95 -13.69 -7.84
N ASP A 89 13.07 -13.20 -8.71
CA ASP A 89 13.15 -11.83 -9.23
C ASP A 89 12.39 -10.90 -8.28
N PRO A 90 12.75 -9.60 -8.21
CA PRO A 90 12.19 -8.70 -7.22
C PRO A 90 10.76 -8.28 -7.53
N TYR A 91 10.28 -8.61 -8.72
CA TYR A 91 8.89 -8.46 -9.09
C TYR A 91 8.42 -9.77 -9.69
N ASN A 92 7.28 -10.28 -9.26
CA ASN A 92 6.59 -11.38 -9.92
C ASN A 92 5.08 -11.20 -9.86
N HIS A 93 4.40 -11.75 -10.85
CA HIS A 93 2.96 -11.59 -10.99
C HIS A 93 2.31 -12.82 -11.60
N ALA A 94 1.03 -12.99 -11.30
CA ALA A 94 0.17 -13.96 -11.95
C ALA A 94 -1.26 -13.39 -12.02
N ARG A 95 -1.96 -13.74 -13.08
CA ARG A 95 -3.35 -13.38 -13.34
C ARG A 95 -4.07 -14.61 -13.83
N GLY A 96 -5.24 -14.88 -13.26
CA GLY A 96 -6.14 -15.94 -13.69
C GLY A 96 -7.52 -15.35 -13.99
N GLU A 97 -8.10 -15.67 -15.14
CA GLU A 97 -9.44 -15.30 -15.52
C GLU A 97 -10.21 -16.57 -15.93
N LEU A 98 -11.28 -16.87 -15.23
CA LEU A 98 -12.17 -17.97 -15.52
C LEU A 98 -13.56 -17.42 -15.83
N GLU A 99 -14.10 -17.78 -16.99
CA GLU A 99 -15.36 -17.24 -17.47
C GLU A 99 -16.29 -18.36 -17.91
N ARG A 100 -17.59 -18.16 -17.64
CA ARG A 100 -18.69 -18.84 -18.31
C ARG A 100 -19.57 -17.75 -18.94
N PHE A 101 -19.69 -17.76 -20.26
CA PHE A 101 -20.34 -16.73 -21.05
C PHE A 101 -21.72 -16.38 -20.48
N GLN A 102 -21.95 -15.08 -20.26
CA GLN A 102 -23.19 -14.52 -19.70
C GLN A 102 -23.63 -15.08 -18.33
N SER A 103 -22.81 -15.90 -17.66
CA SER A 103 -23.14 -16.54 -16.39
C SER A 103 -22.29 -15.98 -15.26
N TYR A 104 -20.96 -16.05 -15.39
CA TYR A 104 -20.04 -15.47 -14.42
C TYR A 104 -18.66 -15.20 -15.03
N ARG A 105 -17.93 -14.28 -14.40
CA ARG A 105 -16.52 -14.02 -14.64
C ARG A 105 -15.80 -13.95 -13.30
N PHE A 106 -14.75 -14.75 -13.15
CA PHE A 106 -13.93 -14.84 -11.95
C PHE A 106 -12.50 -14.43 -12.29
N LEU A 107 -11.97 -13.44 -11.58
CA LEU A 107 -10.64 -12.88 -11.79
C LEU A 107 -9.81 -13.02 -10.51
N VAL A 108 -8.57 -13.45 -10.64
CA VAL A 108 -7.57 -13.44 -9.58
C VAL A 108 -6.33 -12.74 -10.09
N ASP A 109 -5.87 -11.72 -9.38
CA ASP A 109 -4.60 -11.04 -9.64
C ASP A 109 -3.68 -11.21 -8.44
N TYR A 110 -2.42 -11.56 -8.70
CA TYR A 110 -1.36 -11.67 -7.71
C TYR A 110 -0.16 -10.87 -8.19
N ARG A 111 0.41 -10.06 -7.31
CA ARG A 111 1.69 -9.39 -7.53
C ARG A 111 2.51 -9.45 -6.24
N ASN A 112 3.80 -9.63 -6.37
CA ASN A 112 4.73 -9.53 -5.26
C ASN A 112 5.95 -8.71 -5.68
N LEU A 113 6.38 -7.83 -4.77
CA LEU A 113 7.46 -6.89 -4.95
C LEU A 113 8.43 -7.04 -3.77
N THR A 114 9.70 -7.23 -4.03
CA THR A 114 10.76 -7.14 -3.02
C THR A 114 11.54 -5.85 -3.24
N TYR A 115 11.92 -5.22 -2.15
CA TYR A 115 12.75 -4.04 -2.14
C TYR A 115 13.85 -4.22 -1.12
N PHE A 116 15.08 -4.20 -1.61
CA PHE A 116 16.28 -4.23 -0.81
C PHE A 116 17.04 -2.90 -0.97
N ASN A 117 17.51 -2.34 0.13
CA ASN A 117 18.38 -1.18 0.12
C ASN A 117 19.38 -1.24 1.28
N PHE A 118 20.64 -1.31 0.90
CA PHE A 118 21.79 -1.25 1.78
C PHE A 118 22.85 -0.30 1.20
N LEU A 119 22.45 0.72 0.45
CA LEU A 119 23.39 1.69 -0.11
C LEU A 119 23.88 2.65 0.97
N PRO A 120 25.20 2.93 1.04
CA PRO A 120 25.75 3.92 1.95
C PRO A 120 25.10 5.29 1.71
N SER A 121 24.75 5.99 2.78
CA SER A 121 24.29 7.38 2.69
C SER A 121 25.46 8.32 2.40
N PHE A 122 25.22 9.37 1.61
CA PHE A 122 26.20 10.44 1.35
C PHE A 122 26.63 11.17 2.64
N ALA A 123 25.80 11.12 3.69
CA ALA A 123 26.05 11.71 4.99
C ALA A 123 26.31 10.62 6.05
N ASN A 124 27.05 9.56 5.72
CA ASN A 124 27.43 8.54 6.71
C ASN A 124 28.54 9.08 7.64
N PRO A 125 28.24 9.33 8.94
CA PRO A 125 29.23 9.87 9.88
C PRO A 125 30.36 8.88 10.20
N GLN A 126 30.17 7.59 9.91
CA GLN A 126 31.17 6.55 10.11
C GLN A 126 32.08 6.34 8.90
N LEU A 127 31.85 7.05 7.79
CA LEU A 127 32.66 6.94 6.57
C LEU A 127 34.13 7.30 6.82
N ALA A 128 34.39 8.33 7.64
CA ALA A 128 35.75 8.73 8.02
C ALA A 128 36.47 7.66 8.88
N GLY A 129 35.72 6.78 9.53
CA GLY A 129 36.22 5.63 10.29
C GLY A 129 36.35 4.35 9.47
N GLY A 130 36.14 4.40 8.15
CA GLY A 130 36.23 3.25 7.25
C GLY A 130 35.02 2.31 7.28
N LEU A 131 33.93 2.67 7.96
CA LEU A 131 32.70 1.90 8.01
C LEU A 131 31.71 2.43 6.95
N GLU A 132 31.58 1.68 5.86
CA GLU A 132 30.69 2.05 4.73
C GLU A 132 29.24 1.58 4.94
N SER A 133 28.88 1.05 6.11
CA SER A 133 27.52 0.57 6.39
C SER A 133 26.51 1.72 6.46
N SER A 134 25.37 1.55 5.78
CA SER A 134 24.28 2.50 5.90
C SER A 134 23.61 2.41 7.28
N GLN A 135 23.30 3.57 7.84
CA GLN A 135 22.50 3.70 9.07
C GLN A 135 20.99 3.63 8.80
N ARG A 136 20.62 3.53 7.53
CA ARG A 136 19.24 3.29 7.10
C ARG A 136 19.24 2.21 6.02
N THR A 137 18.69 1.06 6.36
CA THR A 137 18.63 -0.10 5.47
C THR A 137 17.23 -0.69 5.48
N PHE A 138 16.82 -1.29 4.38
CA PHE A 138 15.50 -1.91 4.23
C PHE A 138 15.63 -3.21 3.45
N ASP A 139 14.98 -4.26 3.94
CA ASP A 139 14.69 -5.49 3.21
C ASP A 139 13.21 -5.78 3.42
N SER A 140 12.41 -5.58 2.38
CA SER A 140 10.95 -5.61 2.47
C SER A 140 10.32 -6.36 1.31
N ASP A 141 9.22 -7.07 1.59
CA ASP A 141 8.35 -7.70 0.60
C ASP A 141 6.93 -7.14 0.70
N ARG A 142 6.30 -6.89 -0.45
CA ARG A 142 4.93 -6.42 -0.57
C ARG A 142 4.14 -7.31 -1.50
N ARG A 143 3.01 -7.83 -1.04
CA ARG A 143 2.15 -8.77 -1.74
C ARG A 143 0.78 -8.17 -1.94
N LEU A 144 0.33 -8.18 -3.20
CA LEU A 144 -0.98 -7.70 -3.61
C LEU A 144 -1.78 -8.86 -4.17
N VAL A 145 -2.97 -9.08 -3.64
CA VAL A 145 -3.94 -10.08 -4.11
C VAL A 145 -5.25 -9.38 -4.40
N GLY A 146 -5.79 -9.60 -5.59
CA GLY A 146 -7.14 -9.20 -5.98
C GLY A 146 -7.95 -10.43 -6.37
N ILE A 147 -9.19 -10.51 -5.91
CA ILE A 147 -10.15 -11.54 -6.31
C ILE A 147 -11.45 -10.83 -6.64
N GLU A 148 -12.00 -11.08 -7.82
CA GLU A 148 -13.28 -10.51 -8.25
C GLU A 148 -14.18 -11.60 -8.83
N LEU A 149 -15.45 -11.55 -8.47
CA LEU A 149 -16.50 -12.38 -9.04
C LEU A 149 -17.60 -11.47 -9.55
N GLU A 150 -17.86 -11.51 -10.85
CA GLU A 150 -18.99 -10.86 -11.49
C GLU A 150 -19.98 -11.93 -11.94
N LEU A 151 -21.26 -11.74 -11.61
CA LEU A 151 -22.35 -12.60 -12.03
C LEU A 151 -23.11 -11.91 -13.16
N LEU A 152 -23.52 -12.70 -14.15
CA LEU A 152 -24.31 -12.25 -15.28
C LEU A 152 -23.66 -11.05 -16.03
N PRO A 153 -22.38 -11.16 -16.44
CA PRO A 153 -21.68 -10.05 -17.08
C PRO A 153 -22.41 -9.59 -18.34
N GLY A 154 -22.55 -8.26 -18.50
CA GLY A 154 -23.23 -7.64 -19.64
C GLY A 154 -24.76 -7.77 -19.65
N LYS A 155 -25.38 -8.34 -18.61
CA LYS A 155 -26.84 -8.34 -18.44
C LYS A 155 -27.31 -7.02 -17.83
N ARG A 156 -28.64 -6.84 -17.79
CA ARG A 156 -29.26 -5.65 -17.19
C ARG A 156 -29.00 -5.51 -15.70
N VAL A 157 -28.77 -6.62 -15.01
CA VAL A 157 -28.44 -6.67 -13.59
C VAL A 157 -27.22 -7.57 -13.45
N SER A 158 -26.11 -7.00 -13.03
CA SER A 158 -24.82 -7.68 -12.90
C SER A 158 -24.28 -7.48 -11.48
N PRO A 159 -24.59 -8.39 -10.54
CA PRO A 159 -24.00 -8.39 -9.21
C PRO A 159 -22.50 -8.69 -9.27
N TYR A 160 -21.73 -8.11 -8.36
CA TYR A 160 -20.31 -8.40 -8.24
C TYR A 160 -19.85 -8.39 -6.79
N LEU A 161 -18.78 -9.14 -6.53
CA LEU A 161 -18.05 -9.22 -5.27
C LEU A 161 -16.56 -9.04 -5.55
N GLY A 162 -15.87 -8.33 -4.67
CA GLY A 162 -14.45 -8.08 -4.79
C GLY A 162 -13.76 -8.14 -3.43
N TYR A 163 -12.56 -8.71 -3.42
CA TYR A 163 -11.65 -8.70 -2.30
C TYR A 163 -10.27 -8.27 -2.78
N ARG A 164 -9.63 -7.35 -2.05
CA ARG A 164 -8.26 -6.94 -2.30
C ARG A 164 -7.47 -6.95 -1.00
N ARG A 165 -6.28 -7.53 -1.03
CA ARG A 165 -5.29 -7.45 0.04
C ARG A 165 -4.01 -6.84 -0.49
N ASP A 166 -3.46 -5.90 0.26
CA ASP A 166 -2.13 -5.34 0.06
C ASP A 166 -1.38 -5.45 1.39
N ALA A 167 -0.31 -6.25 1.44
CA ALA A 167 0.42 -6.53 2.66
C ALA A 167 1.92 -6.35 2.46
N GLY A 168 2.54 -5.51 3.28
CA GLY A 168 3.97 -5.29 3.34
C GLY A 168 4.59 -5.85 4.61
N ARG A 169 5.82 -6.35 4.53
CA ARG A 169 6.64 -6.62 5.71
C ARG A 169 8.10 -6.40 5.40
N GLY A 170 8.89 -6.09 6.41
CA GLY A 170 10.31 -5.92 6.23
C GLY A 170 11.08 -5.74 7.52
N TYR A 171 12.39 -5.76 7.37
CA TYR A 171 13.35 -5.49 8.42
C TYR A 171 14.38 -4.49 7.93
N GLY A 172 15.10 -3.89 8.85
CA GLY A 172 16.09 -2.91 8.46
C GLY A 172 16.85 -2.33 9.62
N ILE A 173 17.56 -1.26 9.33
CA ILE A 173 18.15 -0.35 10.30
C ILE A 173 17.50 1.01 10.09
N THR A 174 17.14 1.69 11.17
CA THR A 174 16.66 3.07 11.12
C THR A 174 17.26 3.83 12.30
N PRO A 175 17.72 5.08 12.09
CA PRO A 175 18.23 5.89 13.18
C PRO A 175 17.07 6.29 14.10
N PHE A 176 17.18 5.93 15.37
CA PHE A 176 16.43 6.57 16.45
C PHE A 176 17.14 7.90 16.77
N VAL A 177 16.41 9.02 16.69
CA VAL A 177 16.98 10.35 16.85
C VAL A 177 16.51 10.94 18.17
N GLU A 178 17.45 11.24 19.05
CA GLU A 178 17.15 11.82 20.35
C GLU A 178 18.31 12.73 20.78
N ASN A 179 17.96 13.89 21.35
CA ASN A 179 18.91 14.88 21.87
C ASN A 179 20.01 15.37 20.91
N GLY A 180 19.74 15.41 19.61
CA GLY A 180 20.76 15.78 18.61
C GLY A 180 21.84 14.71 18.42
N ASN A 181 21.53 13.47 18.81
CA ASN A 181 22.28 12.27 18.48
C ASN A 181 21.37 11.31 17.71
N GLU A 182 21.98 10.39 16.98
CA GLU A 182 21.29 9.42 16.15
C GLU A 182 21.86 8.03 16.44
N TYR A 183 20.97 7.08 16.68
CA TYR A 183 21.31 5.74 17.11
C TYR A 183 20.75 4.74 16.09
N PRO A 184 21.60 4.16 15.21
CA PRO A 184 21.14 3.21 14.20
C PRO A 184 20.74 1.89 14.86
N PHE A 185 19.44 1.59 14.87
CA PHE A 185 18.90 0.38 15.48
C PHE A 185 18.07 -0.44 14.51
N ARG A 186 17.85 -1.70 14.89
CA ARG A 186 17.04 -2.62 14.10
C ARG A 186 15.60 -2.14 14.09
N THR A 187 15.00 -2.19 12.90
CA THR A 187 13.58 -1.92 12.70
C THR A 187 12.88 -3.14 12.11
N ARG A 188 11.61 -3.30 12.48
CA ARG A 188 10.68 -4.24 11.86
C ARG A 188 9.45 -3.46 11.41
N LEU A 189 9.04 -3.70 10.18
CA LEU A 189 7.91 -3.05 9.52
C LEU A 189 6.91 -4.13 9.10
N TRP A 190 5.63 -3.88 9.33
CA TRP A 190 4.56 -4.73 8.84
C TRP A 190 3.30 -3.89 8.62
N ASP A 191 2.77 -3.91 7.41
CA ASP A 191 1.50 -3.27 7.08
C ASP A 191 0.58 -4.22 6.31
N GLN A 192 -0.72 -3.99 6.42
CA GLN A 192 -1.74 -4.73 5.68
C GLN A 192 -2.99 -3.88 5.50
N THR A 193 -3.52 -3.86 4.28
CA THR A 193 -4.84 -3.32 3.95
C THR A 193 -5.68 -4.41 3.29
N ASP A 194 -6.82 -4.71 3.89
CA ASP A 194 -7.89 -5.53 3.30
C ASP A 194 -9.02 -4.62 2.83
N GLU A 195 -9.59 -4.90 1.66
CA GLU A 195 -10.77 -4.25 1.11
C GLU A 195 -11.76 -5.33 0.67
N TYR A 196 -13.00 -5.21 1.11
CA TYR A 196 -14.13 -6.06 0.71
C TYR A 196 -15.17 -5.15 0.08
N ARG A 197 -15.67 -5.52 -1.11
CA ARG A 197 -16.72 -4.78 -1.80
C ARG A 197 -17.73 -5.73 -2.43
N GLY A 198 -18.98 -5.32 -2.44
CA GLY A 198 -20.06 -6.00 -3.15
C GLY A 198 -21.01 -4.96 -3.72
N GLY A 199 -21.53 -5.23 -4.90
CA GLY A 199 -22.41 -4.28 -5.55
C GLY A 199 -23.26 -4.91 -6.63
N VAL A 200 -24.17 -4.10 -7.16
CA VAL A 200 -25.02 -4.45 -8.29
C VAL A 200 -24.93 -3.34 -9.30
N GLN A 201 -24.59 -3.70 -10.54
CA GLN A 201 -24.66 -2.82 -11.68
C GLN A 201 -25.98 -3.06 -12.38
N PHE A 202 -26.70 -1.97 -12.65
CA PHE A 202 -27.87 -1.98 -13.47
C PHE A 202 -27.56 -1.29 -14.80
N ASN A 203 -27.58 -2.05 -15.89
CA ASN A 203 -27.13 -1.64 -17.21
C ASN A 203 -28.32 -1.60 -18.18
N TRP A 204 -28.90 -0.42 -18.39
CA TRP A 204 -29.96 -0.20 -19.38
C TRP A 204 -29.47 0.74 -20.48
N PRO A 205 -30.10 0.73 -21.68
CA PRO A 205 -29.63 1.51 -22.82
C PRO A 205 -29.49 3.02 -22.59
N ARG A 206 -30.32 3.58 -21.68
CA ARG A 206 -30.36 5.02 -21.38
C ARG A 206 -29.90 5.36 -19.96
N TRP A 207 -29.58 4.37 -19.13
CA TRP A 207 -29.23 4.62 -17.73
C TRP A 207 -28.41 3.46 -17.16
N ASN A 208 -27.35 3.82 -16.47
CA ASN A 208 -26.44 2.93 -15.78
C ASN A 208 -26.37 3.35 -14.32
N LEU A 209 -26.71 2.43 -13.41
CA LEU A 209 -26.66 2.65 -11.97
C LEU A 209 -25.77 1.60 -11.32
N THR A 210 -24.77 2.02 -10.56
CA THR A 210 -23.96 1.13 -9.73
C THR A 210 -24.25 1.44 -8.28
N LEU A 211 -24.67 0.43 -7.53
CA LEU A 211 -24.78 0.47 -6.07
C LEU A 211 -23.72 -0.44 -5.49
N GLU A 212 -22.86 0.09 -4.61
CA GLU A 212 -21.75 -0.64 -4.01
C GLU A 212 -21.73 -0.40 -2.49
N GLN A 213 -21.47 -1.47 -1.74
CA GLN A 213 -21.17 -1.41 -0.33
C GLN A 213 -19.88 -2.18 -0.05
N GLY A 214 -19.09 -1.68 0.88
CA GLY A 214 -17.85 -2.35 1.23
C GLY A 214 -17.25 -1.82 2.52
N GLY A 215 -16.05 -2.31 2.79
CA GLY A 215 -15.25 -1.85 3.91
C GLY A 215 -13.78 -2.13 3.73
N THR A 216 -12.97 -1.40 4.47
CA THR A 216 -11.52 -1.56 4.53
C THR A 216 -11.06 -1.84 5.96
N ALA A 217 -10.02 -2.65 6.10
CA ALA A 217 -9.32 -2.87 7.35
C ALA A 217 -7.82 -2.68 7.13
N PHE A 218 -7.23 -1.71 7.82
CA PHE A 218 -5.83 -1.35 7.77
C PHE A 218 -5.14 -1.73 9.07
N LYS A 219 -3.92 -2.23 8.97
CA LYS A 219 -3.04 -2.53 10.09
C LYS A 219 -1.63 -2.07 9.73
N ASP A 220 -0.96 -1.43 10.67
CA ASP A 220 0.46 -1.09 10.60
C ASP A 220 1.08 -1.40 11.96
N ASP A 221 2.15 -2.16 11.99
CA ASP A 221 2.95 -2.46 13.16
C ASP A 221 4.43 -2.22 12.82
N GLN A 222 5.01 -1.22 13.47
CA GLN A 222 6.41 -0.86 13.31
C GLN A 222 7.10 -0.91 14.67
N SER A 223 8.37 -1.29 14.68
CA SER A 223 9.14 -1.25 15.93
C SER A 223 10.60 -0.94 15.65
N VAL A 224 11.23 -0.25 16.59
CA VAL A 224 12.67 0.04 16.59
C VAL A 224 13.22 -0.38 17.95
N TYR A 225 14.26 -1.19 17.97
CA TYR A 225 14.79 -1.75 19.21
C TYR A 225 16.31 -1.91 19.18
N SER A 226 16.93 -1.75 20.34
CA SER A 226 18.34 -2.02 20.53
C SER A 226 18.59 -3.45 21.00
N THR A 227 19.78 -3.97 20.72
CA THR A 227 20.27 -5.26 21.24
C THR A 227 21.38 -5.07 22.30
N GLY A 228 21.64 -3.81 22.68
CA GLY A 228 22.70 -3.42 23.59
C GLY A 228 22.87 -1.89 23.62
N PRO A 229 23.77 -1.38 24.47
CA PRO A 229 24.03 0.05 24.60
C PRO A 229 24.71 0.61 23.35
N SER A 230 24.46 1.89 23.04
CA SER A 230 25.04 2.59 21.90
C SER A 230 25.31 4.06 22.22
N LEU A 231 26.46 4.57 21.76
CA LEU A 231 26.80 6.00 21.82
C LEU A 231 26.20 6.79 20.66
N GLY A 232 25.63 6.12 19.66
CA GLY A 232 25.13 6.77 18.44
C GLY A 232 26.26 7.41 17.62
N ASN A 233 25.89 8.41 16.82
CA ASN A 233 26.78 9.12 15.91
C ASN A 233 27.63 10.19 16.60
N ARG A 234 27.11 10.78 17.67
CA ARG A 234 27.80 11.82 18.43
C ARG A 234 28.63 11.21 19.55
N THR A 235 29.94 11.25 19.38
CA THR A 235 30.92 10.84 20.40
C THR A 235 31.50 12.00 21.21
N THR A 236 31.08 13.24 20.93
CA THR A 236 31.49 14.41 21.70
C THR A 236 30.56 14.64 22.89
N PRO A 237 31.10 14.99 24.07
CA PRO A 237 30.27 15.28 25.24
C PRO A 237 29.25 16.39 24.97
N LEU A 238 28.10 16.29 25.63
CA LEU A 238 27.09 17.33 25.73
C LEU A 238 26.87 17.60 27.21
N LEU A 239 27.04 18.87 27.62
CA LEU A 239 27.00 19.26 29.04
C LEU A 239 27.97 18.45 29.92
N GLY A 240 29.17 18.15 29.39
CA GLY A 240 30.21 17.43 30.12
C GLY A 240 30.06 15.89 30.16
N ASN A 241 28.94 15.33 29.68
CA ASN A 241 28.70 13.89 29.66
C ASN A 241 28.55 13.36 28.22
N LEU A 242 28.97 12.11 27.98
CA LEU A 242 28.70 11.44 26.72
C LEU A 242 27.24 10.99 26.65
N LEU A 243 26.60 11.22 25.51
CA LEU A 243 25.27 10.69 25.25
C LEU A 243 25.37 9.20 24.96
N ARG A 244 24.69 8.38 25.76
CA ARG A 244 24.70 6.92 25.62
C ARG A 244 23.32 6.36 25.88
N LEU A 245 22.73 5.72 24.87
CA LEU A 245 21.46 4.99 25.01
C LEU A 245 21.77 3.56 25.44
N ASP A 246 21.30 3.16 26.62
CA ASP A 246 21.54 1.85 27.22
C ASP A 246 20.60 0.78 26.65
N ALA A 247 19.34 1.14 26.42
CA ALA A 247 18.32 0.26 25.85
C ALA A 247 17.26 1.07 25.08
N LEU A 248 16.68 0.48 24.05
CA LEU A 248 15.53 1.02 23.32
C LEU A 248 14.57 -0.11 22.96
N ASN A 249 13.29 0.11 23.22
CA ASN A 249 12.20 -0.65 22.64
C ASN A 249 11.04 0.30 22.33
N GLN A 250 10.88 0.65 21.06
CA GLN A 250 9.81 1.50 20.56
C GLN A 250 8.90 0.68 19.63
N ALA A 251 7.60 0.80 19.82
CA ALA A 251 6.60 0.17 18.97
C ALA A 251 5.51 1.18 18.60
N TYR A 252 5.07 1.11 17.34
CA TYR A 252 4.00 1.90 16.77
C TYR A 252 2.99 0.96 16.13
N ARG A 253 1.71 1.15 16.46
CA ARG A 253 0.62 0.30 16.01
C ARG A 253 -0.53 1.17 15.55
N VAL A 254 -0.97 1.00 14.30
CA VAL A 254 -2.17 1.64 13.75
C VAL A 254 -3.16 0.58 13.32
N ARG A 255 -4.43 0.81 13.65
CA ARG A 255 -5.54 -0.01 13.19
C ARG A 255 -6.59 0.91 12.59
N GLY A 256 -6.77 0.82 11.27
CA GLY A 256 -7.81 1.55 10.54
C GLY A 256 -8.96 0.63 10.15
N ARG A 257 -10.19 1.14 10.18
CA ARG A 257 -11.36 0.46 9.62
C ARG A 257 -12.25 1.50 8.95
N SER A 258 -12.87 1.15 7.83
CA SER A 258 -13.87 2.00 7.20
C SER A 258 -14.99 1.14 6.63
N LEU A 259 -16.21 1.62 6.73
CA LEU A 259 -17.34 1.12 5.93
C LEU A 259 -17.68 2.18 4.91
N PHE A 260 -18.07 1.79 3.70
CA PHE A 260 -18.51 2.72 2.68
C PHE A 260 -19.71 2.21 1.91
N SER A 261 -20.51 3.16 1.42
CA SER A 261 -21.59 2.93 0.49
C SER A 261 -21.47 3.95 -0.64
N ARG A 262 -21.50 3.48 -1.88
CA ARG A 262 -21.37 4.30 -3.08
C ARG A 262 -22.58 4.07 -3.98
N ALA A 263 -23.09 5.14 -4.55
CA ALA A 263 -24.01 5.07 -5.68
C ALA A 263 -23.48 5.94 -6.81
N THR A 264 -23.48 5.42 -8.04
CA THR A 264 -23.14 6.19 -9.23
C THR A 264 -24.19 5.99 -10.30
N LEU A 265 -24.75 7.08 -10.80
CA LEU A 265 -25.75 7.12 -11.87
C LEU A 265 -25.17 7.87 -13.07
N SER A 266 -25.34 7.31 -14.25
CA SER A 266 -25.20 8.00 -15.52
C SER A 266 -26.44 7.70 -16.35
N ALA A 267 -27.17 8.72 -16.77
CA ALA A 267 -28.43 8.56 -17.49
C ALA A 267 -28.60 9.61 -18.58
N ALA A 268 -29.12 9.17 -19.72
CA ALA A 268 -29.55 9.99 -20.85
C ALA A 268 -31.04 9.68 -21.13
N PRO A 269 -31.97 10.10 -20.25
CA PRO A 269 -33.39 9.77 -20.39
C PRO A 269 -34.00 10.25 -21.71
N ALA A 270 -33.50 11.37 -22.25
CA ALA A 270 -33.86 11.93 -23.54
C ALA A 270 -32.62 12.48 -24.26
N GLU A 271 -32.67 12.66 -25.58
CA GLU A 271 -31.53 13.15 -26.39
C GLU A 271 -31.06 14.56 -26.04
N TRP A 272 -31.86 15.31 -25.28
CA TRP A 272 -31.57 16.68 -24.84
C TRP A 272 -31.21 16.77 -23.35
N LEU A 273 -31.12 15.64 -22.64
CA LEU A 273 -30.92 15.60 -21.20
C LEU A 273 -29.96 14.50 -20.80
N ASP A 274 -28.82 14.90 -20.24
CA ASP A 274 -27.86 14.01 -19.58
C ASP A 274 -27.82 14.30 -18.08
N VAL A 275 -27.72 13.25 -17.28
CA VAL A 275 -27.68 13.29 -15.83
C VAL A 275 -26.55 12.40 -15.34
N THR A 276 -25.63 12.97 -14.58
CA THR A 276 -24.60 12.21 -13.87
C THR A 276 -24.70 12.51 -12.39
N ALA A 277 -24.76 11.48 -11.55
CA ALA A 277 -24.75 11.64 -10.10
C ALA A 277 -23.81 10.64 -9.44
N ARG A 278 -23.14 11.08 -8.37
CA ARG A 278 -22.29 10.24 -7.53
C ARG A 278 -22.57 10.55 -6.07
N PHE A 279 -22.67 9.53 -5.25
CA PHE A 279 -22.84 9.60 -3.82
C PHE A 279 -21.84 8.68 -3.15
N LEU A 280 -21.26 9.14 -2.05
CA LEU A 280 -20.36 8.36 -1.21
C LEU A 280 -20.65 8.67 0.25
N PHE A 281 -21.04 7.64 1.00
CA PHE A 281 -20.94 7.64 2.45
C PHE A 281 -19.72 6.81 2.85
N SER A 282 -18.95 7.28 3.82
CA SER A 282 -17.90 6.46 4.43
C SER A 282 -17.71 6.79 5.89
N GLN A 283 -17.35 5.79 6.69
CA GLN A 283 -17.13 5.92 8.13
C GLN A 283 -15.75 5.39 8.53
N PRO A 284 -14.67 6.10 8.19
CA PRO A 284 -13.33 5.76 8.67
C PRO A 284 -13.23 5.92 10.20
N ARG A 285 -12.52 4.97 10.80
CA ARG A 285 -12.07 4.93 12.19
C ARG A 285 -10.60 4.53 12.20
N SER A 286 -9.81 5.15 13.07
CA SER A 286 -8.40 4.84 13.27
C SER A 286 -8.10 4.78 14.75
N GLU A 287 -7.34 3.77 15.15
CA GLU A 287 -6.77 3.60 16.48
C GLU A 287 -5.26 3.61 16.32
N VAL A 288 -4.58 4.40 17.14
CA VAL A 288 -3.13 4.57 17.12
C VAL A 288 -2.63 4.27 18.53
N GLU A 289 -1.63 3.41 18.62
CA GLU A 289 -0.90 3.11 19.85
C GLU A 289 0.59 3.33 19.57
N HIS A 290 1.25 4.06 20.46
CA HIS A 290 2.70 4.22 20.45
C HIS A 290 3.22 3.92 21.84
N ARG A 291 4.25 3.08 21.92
CA ARG A 291 4.93 2.72 23.15
C ARG A 291 6.41 2.95 22.93
N PHE A 292 7.09 3.44 23.96
CA PHE A 292 8.54 3.42 24.00
C PHE A 292 9.04 3.14 25.41
N ASP A 293 10.16 2.43 25.49
CA ASP A 293 10.94 2.20 26.70
C ASP A 293 12.41 2.45 26.35
N GLU A 294 13.04 3.38 27.06
CA GLU A 294 14.38 3.88 26.78
C GLU A 294 15.20 3.90 28.08
N GLY A 295 16.47 3.54 27.99
CA GLY A 295 17.43 3.61 29.09
C GLY A 295 18.60 4.53 28.74
N GLY A 296 19.05 5.33 29.70
CA GLY A 296 20.23 6.20 29.54
C GLY A 296 20.04 7.31 28.51
N LEU A 297 19.50 8.47 28.91
CA LEU A 297 19.30 9.59 27.98
C LEU A 297 19.50 10.93 28.68
N LEU A 298 19.89 11.96 27.91
CA LEU A 298 19.64 13.34 28.31
C LEU A 298 18.15 13.63 28.07
N TYR A 299 17.51 14.46 28.89
CA TYR A 299 16.14 14.90 28.66
C TYR A 299 16.12 16.42 28.56
N TRP A 300 15.88 16.96 27.36
CA TRP A 300 15.92 18.40 27.10
C TRP A 300 14.85 19.19 27.85
N GLY A 301 13.64 18.63 28.03
CA GLY A 301 12.53 19.34 28.69
C GLY A 301 12.84 19.77 30.13
N ALA A 302 13.83 19.15 30.77
CA ALA A 302 14.33 19.54 32.09
C ALA A 302 15.88 19.64 32.16
N THR A 303 16.57 19.61 31.02
CA THR A 303 18.04 19.65 30.90
C THR A 303 18.79 18.74 31.89
N ARG A 304 18.30 17.51 32.07
CA ARG A 304 18.82 16.54 33.05
C ARG A 304 19.03 15.15 32.45
N PHE A 305 19.92 14.36 33.04
CA PHE A 305 20.15 12.98 32.61
C PHE A 305 19.17 12.04 33.32
N LEU A 306 18.46 11.23 32.53
CA LEU A 306 17.55 10.21 33.01
C LEU A 306 18.22 8.84 32.91
N THR A 307 17.99 8.02 33.93
CA THR A 307 18.34 6.59 33.89
C THR A 307 17.39 5.82 32.99
N GLY A 308 16.15 6.29 32.82
CA GLY A 308 15.22 5.73 31.84
C GLY A 308 14.00 6.60 31.60
N ARG A 309 13.30 6.32 30.50
CA ARG A 309 12.07 6.98 30.05
C ARG A 309 11.15 5.90 29.49
N ALA A 310 9.88 5.95 29.83
CA ALA A 310 8.88 5.08 29.22
C ALA A 310 7.64 5.89 28.91
N GLY A 311 6.98 5.57 27.82
CA GLY A 311 5.75 6.25 27.47
C GLY A 311 4.80 5.41 26.66
N PHE A 312 3.54 5.80 26.76
CA PHE A 312 2.42 5.19 26.08
C PHE A 312 1.49 6.28 25.56
N THR A 313 1.23 6.25 24.27
CA THR A 313 0.23 7.06 23.60
C THR A 313 -0.84 6.14 23.05
N SER A 314 -2.10 6.43 23.31
CA SER A 314 -3.24 5.80 22.66
C SER A 314 -4.17 6.87 22.14
N ALA A 315 -4.59 6.78 20.89
CA ALA A 315 -5.54 7.70 20.29
C ALA A 315 -6.55 6.95 19.43
N GLU A 316 -7.79 7.41 19.46
CA GLU A 316 -8.86 6.96 18.57
C GLU A 316 -9.43 8.17 17.82
N ALA A 317 -9.71 7.99 16.54
CA ALA A 317 -10.40 8.94 15.69
C ALA A 317 -11.50 8.24 14.90
N LYS A 318 -12.68 8.85 14.81
CA LYS A 318 -13.78 8.41 13.94
C LYS A 318 -14.28 9.60 13.13
N MET A 319 -14.41 9.44 11.81
CA MET A 319 -14.74 10.55 10.90
C MET A 319 -15.80 10.16 9.86
N PRO A 320 -17.08 10.00 10.23
CA PRO A 320 -18.14 9.78 9.25
C PRO A 320 -18.20 10.97 8.27
N ARG A 321 -18.26 10.66 6.98
CA ARG A 321 -18.34 11.66 5.92
C ARG A 321 -19.30 11.24 4.83
N THR A 322 -19.94 12.23 4.22
CA THR A 322 -20.83 12.07 3.07
C THR A 322 -20.40 13.06 2.02
N SER A 323 -20.29 12.60 0.78
CA SER A 323 -20.11 13.46 -0.38
C SER A 323 -21.12 13.11 -1.47
N GLY A 324 -21.53 14.14 -2.21
CA GLY A 324 -22.46 14.01 -3.30
C GLY A 324 -22.09 14.97 -4.41
N THR A 325 -22.19 14.52 -5.65
CA THR A 325 -22.07 15.37 -6.84
C THR A 325 -23.19 15.02 -7.78
N ALA A 326 -23.90 16.02 -8.29
CA ALA A 326 -24.92 15.85 -9.32
C ALA A 326 -24.65 16.86 -10.43
N THR A 327 -24.77 16.43 -11.68
CA THR A 327 -24.65 17.27 -12.85
C THR A 327 -25.80 16.93 -13.78
N VAL A 328 -26.51 17.97 -14.21
CA VAL A 328 -27.57 17.90 -15.22
C VAL A 328 -27.12 18.75 -16.39
N GLU A 329 -27.05 18.15 -17.58
CA GLU A 329 -26.73 18.83 -18.82
C GLU A 329 -27.94 18.80 -19.75
N LEU A 330 -28.34 19.97 -20.23
CA LEU A 330 -29.46 20.18 -21.13
C LEU A 330 -28.96 20.65 -22.50
N HIS A 331 -29.46 20.04 -23.56
CA HIS A 331 -29.18 20.40 -24.96
C HIS A 331 -30.46 20.76 -25.70
N PRO A 332 -31.14 21.86 -25.35
CA PRO A 332 -32.39 22.24 -26.01
C PRO A 332 -32.23 22.49 -27.51
N ARG A 333 -31.01 22.85 -27.96
CA ARG A 333 -30.62 22.99 -29.37
C ARG A 333 -29.17 22.53 -29.54
N ARG A 334 -28.78 22.13 -30.76
CA ARG A 334 -27.39 21.69 -31.05
C ARG A 334 -26.29 22.72 -30.73
N TRP A 335 -26.64 24.00 -30.70
CA TRP A 335 -25.71 25.11 -30.45
C TRP A 335 -25.74 25.62 -29.00
N LEU A 336 -26.65 25.13 -28.14
CA LEU A 336 -26.81 25.59 -26.76
C LEU A 336 -26.73 24.41 -25.80
N ARG A 337 -25.79 24.47 -24.86
CA ARG A 337 -25.74 23.53 -23.74
C ARG A 337 -25.81 24.29 -22.42
N LEU A 338 -26.70 23.86 -21.54
CA LEU A 338 -26.82 24.36 -20.18
C LEU A 338 -26.38 23.26 -19.24
N ARG A 339 -25.39 23.53 -18.39
CA ARG A 339 -24.89 22.55 -17.43
C ARG A 339 -25.03 23.10 -16.04
N GLU A 340 -25.82 22.41 -15.22
CA GLU A 340 -25.96 22.71 -13.80
C GLU A 340 -25.27 21.61 -12.99
N SER A 341 -24.44 22.02 -12.04
CA SER A 341 -23.68 21.10 -11.19
C SER A 341 -23.80 21.50 -9.73
N TRP A 342 -23.99 20.49 -8.88
CA TRP A 342 -24.06 20.60 -7.43
C TRP A 342 -23.00 19.70 -6.79
N TRP A 343 -22.32 20.23 -5.79
CA TRP A 343 -21.40 19.47 -4.94
C TRP A 343 -21.78 19.69 -3.48
N THR A 344 -21.83 18.60 -2.72
CA THR A 344 -22.00 18.63 -1.28
C THR A 344 -20.96 17.75 -0.63
N TYR A 345 -20.39 18.25 0.47
CA TYR A 345 -19.43 17.52 1.28
C TYR A 345 -19.66 17.85 2.74
N GLN A 346 -19.80 16.82 3.56
CA GLN A 346 -19.90 16.96 5.01
C GLN A 346 -19.10 15.89 5.71
N PHE A 347 -18.50 16.25 6.84
CA PHE A 347 -17.93 15.30 7.77
C PHE A 347 -18.00 15.84 9.19
N HIS A 348 -17.90 14.93 10.15
CA HIS A 348 -17.50 15.30 11.50
C HIS A 348 -16.45 14.31 11.99
N SER A 349 -15.47 14.77 12.77
CA SER A 349 -14.55 13.91 13.49
C SER A 349 -14.89 13.91 14.97
N ALA A 350 -14.67 12.77 15.62
CA ALA A 350 -14.56 12.68 17.07
C ALA A 350 -13.24 11.99 17.35
N THR A 351 -12.39 12.65 18.15
CA THR A 351 -11.08 12.14 18.51
C THR A 351 -10.90 12.16 20.01
N SER A 352 -10.12 11.19 20.50
CA SER A 352 -9.67 11.16 21.89
C SER A 352 -8.27 10.60 21.93
N GLY A 353 -7.45 11.10 22.85
CA GLY A 353 -6.08 10.67 23.03
C GLY A 353 -5.71 10.66 24.51
N LEU A 354 -4.89 9.68 24.87
CA LEU A 354 -4.21 9.57 26.15
C LEU A 354 -2.72 9.49 25.86
N TRP A 355 -1.95 10.32 26.54
CA TRP A 355 -0.50 10.25 26.55
C TRP A 355 -0.04 10.13 28.00
N VAL A 356 0.81 9.15 28.27
CA VAL A 356 1.43 8.89 29.56
C VAL A 356 2.93 8.79 29.34
N GLU A 357 3.71 9.52 30.13
CA GLU A 357 5.17 9.44 30.14
C GLU A 357 5.66 9.30 31.58
N THR A 358 6.58 8.37 31.80
CA THR A 358 7.28 8.17 33.07
C THR A 358 8.76 8.47 32.87
N LEU A 359 9.26 9.42 33.65
CA LEU A 359 10.68 9.76 33.73
C LEU A 359 11.28 9.06 34.95
N ILE A 360 12.42 8.38 34.78
CA ILE A 360 13.12 7.66 35.84
C ILE A 360 14.51 8.24 36.00
N GLU A 361 14.81 8.72 37.20
CA GLU A 361 16.10 9.29 37.58
C GLU A 361 16.57 8.63 38.89
N ALA A 362 17.50 7.68 38.78
CA ALA A 362 17.93 6.84 39.90
C ALA A 362 16.73 6.14 40.58
N SER A 363 16.38 6.52 41.81
CA SER A 363 15.23 5.98 42.55
C SER A 363 13.95 6.81 42.39
N LEU A 364 14.01 7.98 41.76
CA LEU A 364 12.86 8.86 41.55
C LEU A 364 12.09 8.47 40.29
N ARG A 365 10.77 8.49 40.39
CA ARG A 365 9.85 8.29 39.27
C ARG A 365 8.87 9.46 39.21
N GLN A 366 8.76 10.08 38.04
CA GLN A 366 7.81 11.15 37.78
C GLN A 366 6.93 10.73 36.60
N GLU A 367 5.62 10.75 36.79
CA GLU A 367 4.64 10.43 35.75
C GLU A 367 3.91 11.70 35.30
N LEU A 368 3.78 11.87 33.99
CA LEU A 368 2.95 12.88 33.36
C LEU A 368 1.86 12.18 32.55
N ARG A 369 0.61 12.61 32.75
CA ARG A 369 -0.56 12.08 32.04
C ARG A 369 -1.37 13.22 31.46
N ILE A 370 -1.62 13.14 30.15
CA ILE A 370 -2.42 14.11 29.42
C ILE A 370 -3.52 13.35 28.69
N ALA A 371 -4.76 13.78 28.85
CA ALA A 371 -5.89 13.29 28.08
C ALA A 371 -6.51 14.46 27.31
N ALA A 372 -6.86 14.24 26.06
CA ALA A 372 -7.49 15.23 25.20
C ALA A 372 -8.60 14.60 24.37
N SER A 373 -9.60 15.41 24.03
CA SER A 373 -10.66 15.05 23.09
C SER A 373 -10.97 16.24 22.21
N ASP A 374 -11.23 16.00 20.93
CA ASP A 374 -11.58 17.05 19.99
C ASP A 374 -12.71 16.60 19.05
N ARG A 375 -13.42 17.58 18.49
CA ARG A 375 -14.50 17.39 17.55
C ARG A 375 -14.47 18.48 16.49
N LEU A 376 -14.24 18.08 15.25
CA LEU A 376 -14.38 18.96 14.09
C LEU A 376 -15.68 18.65 13.35
N VAL A 377 -16.39 19.67 12.90
CA VAL A 377 -17.55 19.53 12.00
C VAL A 377 -17.33 20.43 10.80
N TYR A 378 -17.51 19.88 9.61
CA TYR A 378 -17.37 20.62 8.36
C TYR A 378 -18.54 20.31 7.42
N ARG A 379 -19.04 21.36 6.76
CA ARG A 379 -20.07 21.27 5.72
C ARG A 379 -19.74 22.28 4.62
N SER A 380 -19.86 21.84 3.38
CA SER A 380 -19.67 22.65 2.18
C SER A 380 -20.71 22.27 1.14
N ASN A 381 -21.30 23.28 0.51
CA ASN A 381 -22.19 23.12 -0.62
C ASN A 381 -21.79 24.14 -1.69
N GLN A 382 -21.72 23.68 -2.94
CA GLN A 382 -21.39 24.50 -4.10
C GLN A 382 -22.38 24.20 -5.21
N GLN A 383 -22.79 25.24 -5.92
CA GLN A 383 -23.62 25.15 -7.12
C GLN A 383 -22.93 25.95 -8.23
N GLN A 384 -22.98 25.44 -9.45
CA GLN A 384 -22.44 26.10 -10.62
C GLN A 384 -23.37 25.90 -11.81
N LEU A 385 -23.67 27.00 -12.49
CA LEU A 385 -24.39 27.00 -13.76
C LEU A 385 -23.45 27.47 -14.85
N GLU A 386 -23.35 26.70 -15.92
CA GLU A 386 -22.56 27.03 -17.10
C GLU A 386 -23.47 27.05 -18.33
N VAL A 387 -23.24 28.04 -19.20
CA VAL A 387 -23.91 28.17 -20.48
C VAL A 387 -22.85 28.13 -21.57
N LEU A 388 -22.90 27.09 -22.40
CA LEU A 388 -21.98 26.90 -23.52
C LEU A 388 -22.74 27.16 -24.83
N VAL A 389 -22.21 28.06 -25.63
CA VAL A 389 -22.74 28.39 -26.95
C VAL A 389 -21.68 28.03 -27.99
N SER A 390 -22.01 27.10 -28.88
CA SER A 390 -21.15 26.78 -30.01
C SER A 390 -21.39 27.78 -31.14
N PRO A 391 -20.33 28.26 -31.82
CA PRO A 391 -20.50 29.08 -33.02
C PRO A 391 -21.26 28.28 -34.09
N ARG A 392 -22.13 28.97 -34.83
CA ARG A 392 -22.98 28.40 -35.87
C ARG A 392 -22.23 28.09 -37.14
#